data_AF-A0A662Q2R1-F1
#
_entry.id   AF-A0A662Q2R1-F1
#
_cell.length_a   1.000
_cell.length_b   1.000
_cell.length_c   1.000
_cell.angle_alpha   90.00
_cell.angle_beta   90.00
_cell.angle_gamma   90.00
#
_symmetry.space_group_name_H-M   'P 1'
#
loop_
_entity.id
_entity.type
_entity.pdbx_description
1 polymer ?
#
loop_
_entity_poly.entity_id
_entity_poly.type
_entity_poly.pdbx_seq_one_letter_code
_entity_poly.pdbx_strand_id
1 'polypeptide(L)'
;MPSDPAIERAVLGMLLTGDEGLVAKAKVQLRPDHFFHPAHQIIWRAISAAIRRGLTPDALIVRDILEQWNRLDQVGGLSYLNKLIAEFPTTAAFDDYCEILETYRVRRAVTQAAHRMLELAGKDIGRAELATKTREIIDRFTDDVTVGDTITGEAFRDLIVQAAQSVHPLGYSTGIPEIDDLQGGLEPGSVNVIAALPGTGKTLLALAMLRRQVLEQGYRVGFISLEMSPRAIGTRHFCALMGIDRGELYTRGWRTEAFEDTAKD
;
A
#
# COMPACT_ATOMS: atom_id res chain seq x y z
N MET A 1 4.06 -21.95 6.74
CA MET A 1 3.74 -20.50 6.74
C MET A 1 4.98 -19.73 7.20
N PRO A 2 5.22 -18.49 6.76
CA PRO A 2 6.41 -17.72 7.10
C PRO A 2 6.57 -17.52 8.61
N SER A 3 7.72 -17.87 9.18
CA SER A 3 8.04 -17.72 10.61
C SER A 3 9.54 -17.91 10.84
N ASP A 4 10.06 -17.29 11.89
CA ASP A 4 11.40 -17.56 12.41
C ASP A 4 11.34 -17.79 13.93
N PRO A 5 11.40 -19.05 14.39
CA PRO A 5 11.34 -19.36 15.82
C PRO A 5 12.51 -18.77 16.63
N ALA A 6 13.67 -18.50 16.03
CA ALA A 6 14.80 -17.92 16.75
C ALA A 6 14.54 -16.45 17.09
N ILE A 7 13.97 -15.69 16.15
CA ILE A 7 13.58 -14.30 16.35
C ILE A 7 12.43 -14.21 17.37
N GLU A 8 11.44 -15.10 17.30
CA GLU A 8 10.38 -15.17 18.32
C GLU A 8 10.95 -15.43 19.73
N ARG A 9 11.89 -16.38 19.86
CA ARG A 9 12.56 -16.64 21.14
C ARG A 9 13.35 -15.44 21.64
N ALA A 10 14.04 -14.74 20.75
CA ALA A 10 14.83 -13.55 21.08
C ALA A 10 13.95 -12.43 21.64
N VAL A 11 12.87 -12.08 20.93
CA VAL A 11 11.93 -11.03 21.37
C VAL A 11 11.32 -11.39 22.73
N LEU A 12 10.87 -12.63 22.92
CA LEU A 12 10.32 -13.07 24.21
C LEU A 12 11.38 -13.05 25.31
N GLY A 13 12.60 -13.52 25.05
CA GLY A 13 13.71 -13.52 25.99
C GLY A 13 14.05 -12.11 26.46
N MET A 14 14.15 -11.16 25.53
CA MET A 14 14.39 -9.75 25.83
C MET A 14 13.28 -9.15 26.72
N LEU A 15 12.01 -9.47 26.47
CA LEU A 15 10.89 -8.97 27.28
C LEU A 15 10.83 -9.58 28.68
N LEU A 16 11.34 -10.80 28.86
CA LEU A 16 11.39 -11.46 30.15
C LEU A 16 12.55 -10.97 31.04
N THR A 17 13.41 -10.08 30.55
CA THR A 17 14.47 -9.44 31.35
C THR A 17 13.95 -8.43 32.37
N GLY A 18 12.70 -7.96 32.22
CA GLY A 18 12.12 -6.94 33.09
C GLY A 18 12.47 -5.49 32.70
N ASP A 19 12.93 -5.25 31.47
CA ASP A 19 13.20 -3.90 30.97
C ASP A 19 11.89 -3.16 30.62
N GLU A 20 11.54 -2.13 31.42
CA GLU A 20 10.33 -1.32 31.23
C GLU A 20 10.28 -0.59 29.88
N GLY A 21 11.43 -0.17 29.35
CA GLY A 21 11.52 0.52 28.07
C GLY A 21 11.15 -0.40 26.90
N LEU A 22 11.64 -1.63 26.91
CA LEU A 22 11.26 -2.64 25.91
C LEU A 22 9.79 -3.03 26.02
N VAL A 23 9.29 -3.17 27.24
CA VAL A 23 7.90 -3.50 27.50
C VAL A 23 6.96 -2.41 26.96
N ALA A 24 7.34 -1.14 27.13
CA ALA A 24 6.59 -0.01 26.57
C ALA A 24 6.56 -0.05 25.03
N LYS A 25 7.69 -0.36 24.37
CA LYS A 25 7.77 -0.53 22.91
C LYS A 25 6.91 -1.72 22.44
N ALA A 26 7.05 -2.87 23.10
CA ALA A 26 6.32 -4.10 22.78
C ALA A 26 4.81 -3.91 22.84
N LYS A 27 4.31 -3.11 23.80
CA LYS A 27 2.89 -2.80 23.93
C LYS A 27 2.31 -2.14 22.69
N VAL A 28 3.13 -1.38 21.96
CA VAL A 28 2.73 -0.66 20.74
C VAL A 28 2.97 -1.51 19.49
N GLN A 29 4.13 -2.17 19.42
CA GLN A 29 4.58 -2.85 18.20
C GLN A 29 4.07 -4.28 18.07
N LEU A 30 3.81 -4.99 19.18
CA LEU A 30 3.54 -6.43 19.14
C LEU A 30 2.08 -6.78 19.44
N ARG A 31 1.65 -7.86 18.81
CA ARG A 31 0.31 -8.47 18.85
C ARG A 31 0.45 -9.98 18.90
N PRO A 32 -0.53 -10.74 19.42
CA PRO A 32 -0.46 -12.20 19.48
C PRO A 32 -0.12 -12.89 18.15
N ASP A 33 -0.60 -12.34 17.04
CA ASP A 33 -0.44 -12.95 15.72
C ASP A 33 0.97 -12.81 15.14
N HIS A 34 1.85 -12.02 15.78
CA HIS A 34 3.28 -11.95 15.44
C HIS A 34 4.01 -13.27 15.70
N PHE A 35 3.56 -14.03 16.70
CA PHE A 35 4.16 -15.29 17.08
C PHE A 35 3.45 -16.43 16.34
N PHE A 36 4.20 -17.24 15.60
CA PHE A 36 3.65 -18.42 14.92
C PHE A 36 3.65 -19.64 15.83
N HIS A 37 4.68 -19.80 16.68
CA HIS A 37 4.78 -20.99 17.52
C HIS A 37 3.73 -20.96 18.66
N PRO A 38 2.93 -22.02 18.87
CA PRO A 38 1.86 -22.02 19.87
C PRO A 38 2.34 -21.69 21.29
N ALA A 39 3.49 -22.23 21.70
CA ALA A 39 4.07 -21.92 23.01
C ALA A 39 4.42 -20.42 23.14
N HIS A 40 4.96 -19.80 22.08
CA HIS A 40 5.34 -18.39 22.09
C HIS A 40 4.11 -17.47 22.13
N GLN A 41 3.03 -17.84 21.45
CA GLN A 41 1.75 -17.14 21.56
C GLN A 41 1.21 -17.16 23.00
N ILE A 42 1.33 -18.30 23.69
CA ILE A 42 0.91 -18.43 25.09
C ILE A 42 1.77 -17.54 26.00
N ILE A 43 3.09 -17.55 25.82
CA ILE A 43 4.03 -16.71 26.58
C ILE A 43 3.71 -15.22 26.34
N TRP A 44 3.55 -14.79 25.09
CA TRP A 44 3.19 -13.41 24.76
C TRP A 44 1.86 -12.99 25.39
N ARG A 45 0.85 -13.86 25.41
CA ARG A 45 -0.42 -13.56 26.10
C ARG A 45 -0.22 -13.35 27.59
N ALA A 46 0.64 -14.13 28.24
CA ALA A 46 0.97 -13.98 29.66
C ALA A 46 1.73 -12.66 29.92
N ILE A 47 2.73 -12.33 29.09
CA ILE A 47 3.41 -11.03 29.09
C ILE A 47 2.40 -9.89 28.94
N SER A 48 1.52 -9.96 27.94
CA SER A 48 0.47 -8.97 27.70
C SER A 48 -0.52 -8.84 28.87
N ALA A 49 -0.76 -9.92 29.61
CA ALA A 49 -1.59 -9.89 30.81
C ALA A 49 -0.89 -9.20 31.98
N ALA A 50 0.41 -9.44 32.18
CA ALA A 50 1.22 -8.71 33.16
C ALA A 50 1.21 -7.20 32.87
N ILE A 51 1.46 -6.81 31.62
CA ILE A 51 1.46 -5.41 31.18
C ILE A 51 0.10 -4.74 31.45
N ARG A 52 -1.02 -5.43 31.15
CA ARG A 52 -2.37 -4.91 31.43
C ARG A 52 -2.67 -4.75 32.92
N ARG A 53 -2.00 -5.52 33.78
CA ARG A 53 -2.09 -5.39 35.25
C ARG A 53 -1.15 -4.31 35.80
N GLY A 54 -0.41 -3.59 34.94
CA GLY A 54 0.58 -2.60 35.36
C GLY A 54 1.85 -3.22 35.95
N LEU A 55 2.11 -4.50 35.67
CA LEU A 55 3.31 -5.21 36.11
C LEU A 55 4.34 -5.22 34.98
N THR A 56 5.61 -5.04 35.33
CA THR A 56 6.74 -5.24 34.42
C THR A 56 6.98 -6.75 34.26
N PRO A 57 6.78 -7.34 33.07
CA PRO A 57 6.95 -8.77 32.87
C PRO A 57 8.39 -9.22 33.13
N ASP A 58 8.55 -10.27 33.92
CA ASP A 58 9.78 -11.04 34.05
C ASP A 58 9.46 -12.54 34.03
N ALA A 59 10.48 -13.41 34.07
CA ALA A 59 10.28 -14.86 34.06
C ALA A 59 9.39 -15.38 35.21
N LEU A 60 9.45 -14.77 36.40
CA LEU A 60 8.69 -15.22 37.58
C LEU A 60 7.24 -14.77 37.50
N ILE A 61 6.99 -13.50 37.14
CA ILE A 61 5.65 -12.95 36.95
C ILE A 61 4.93 -13.70 35.83
N VAL A 62 5.63 -13.95 34.71
CA VAL A 62 5.07 -14.69 33.59
C VAL A 62 4.80 -16.15 33.96
N ARG A 63 5.68 -16.80 34.72
CA ARG A 63 5.42 -18.14 35.28
C ARG A 63 4.14 -18.13 36.12
N ASP A 64 3.99 -17.21 37.07
CA ASP A 64 2.84 -17.17 37.98
C ASP A 64 1.52 -17.02 37.21
N ILE A 65 1.51 -16.19 36.16
CA ILE A 65 0.34 -16.04 35.27
C ILE A 65 0.06 -17.35 34.52
N LEU A 66 1.10 -18.02 34.01
CA LEU A 66 0.95 -19.30 33.28
C LEU A 66 0.49 -20.45 34.18
N GLU A 67 0.91 -20.47 35.45
CA GLU A 67 0.43 -21.42 36.46
C GLU A 67 -1.05 -21.18 36.77
N GLN A 68 -1.47 -19.93 36.99
CA GLN A 68 -2.88 -19.56 37.16
C GLN A 68 -3.75 -20.01 35.98
N TRP A 69 -3.17 -20.03 34.77
CA TRP A 69 -3.87 -20.46 33.56
C TRP A 69 -3.81 -21.97 33.30
N ASN A 70 -3.08 -22.75 34.11
CA ASN A 70 -2.78 -24.16 33.84
C ASN A 70 -2.17 -24.37 32.43
N ARG A 71 -1.21 -23.52 32.07
CA ARG A 71 -0.52 -23.52 30.77
C ARG A 71 1.00 -23.57 30.86
N LEU A 72 1.59 -23.57 32.08
CA LEU A 72 3.04 -23.58 32.27
C LEU A 72 3.73 -24.78 31.61
N ASP A 73 3.14 -25.97 31.72
CA ASP A 73 3.70 -27.19 31.12
C ASP A 73 3.71 -27.13 29.59
N GLN A 74 2.72 -26.46 28.98
CA GLN A 74 2.60 -26.33 27.52
C GLN A 74 3.71 -25.46 26.90
N VAL A 75 4.36 -24.62 27.71
CA VAL A 75 5.46 -23.76 27.26
C VAL A 75 6.83 -24.31 27.64
N GLY A 76 6.92 -25.47 28.31
CA GLY A 76 8.18 -26.06 28.75
C GLY A 76 8.66 -25.59 30.13
N GLY A 77 7.78 -24.97 30.92
CA GLY A 77 8.05 -24.60 32.31
C GLY A 77 8.97 -23.39 32.50
N LEU A 78 9.28 -23.09 33.76
CA LEU A 78 10.18 -22.00 34.14
C LEU A 78 11.59 -22.18 33.53
N SER A 79 12.04 -23.42 33.36
CA SER A 79 13.30 -23.73 32.67
C SER A 79 13.35 -23.19 31.25
N TYR A 80 12.24 -23.25 30.51
CA TYR A 80 12.19 -22.71 29.16
C TYR A 80 12.25 -21.18 29.17
N LEU A 81 11.51 -20.51 30.07
CA LEU A 81 11.55 -19.05 30.22
C LEU A 81 12.96 -18.55 30.53
N ASN A 82 13.67 -19.21 31.46
CA ASN A 82 15.05 -18.86 31.79
C ASN A 82 16.01 -19.12 30.62
N LYS A 83 15.76 -20.17 29.82
CA LYS A 83 16.54 -20.43 28.61
C LYS A 83 16.39 -19.32 27.58
N LEU A 84 15.18 -18.77 27.39
CA LEU A 84 14.94 -17.66 26.48
C LEU A 84 15.78 -16.42 26.86
N ILE A 85 15.86 -16.11 28.15
CA ILE A 85 16.68 -15.00 28.66
C ILE A 85 18.17 -15.28 28.41
N ALA A 86 18.64 -16.50 28.69
CA ALA A 86 20.05 -16.85 28.56
C ALA A 86 20.55 -16.91 27.10
N GLU A 87 19.68 -17.25 26.15
CA GLU A 87 20.03 -17.37 24.72
C GLU A 87 20.30 -15.99 24.08
N PHE A 88 19.70 -14.91 24.60
CA PHE A 88 19.78 -13.56 24.02
C PHE A 88 20.00 -12.47 25.10
N PRO A 89 21.25 -12.28 25.56
CA PRO A 89 21.57 -11.36 26.67
C PRO A 89 21.55 -9.87 26.28
N THR A 90 21.52 -9.55 24.99
CA THR A 90 21.47 -8.16 24.50
C THR A 90 20.08 -7.82 24.00
N THR A 91 19.64 -6.59 24.24
CA THR A 91 18.33 -6.05 23.83
C THR A 91 18.45 -5.06 22.67
N ALA A 92 19.66 -4.84 22.16
CA ALA A 92 19.96 -3.82 21.15
C ALA A 92 19.21 -4.03 19.82
N ALA A 93 18.97 -5.28 19.43
CA ALA A 93 18.30 -5.65 18.17
C ALA A 93 16.78 -5.80 18.31
N PHE A 94 16.17 -5.32 19.41
CA PHE A 94 14.76 -5.53 19.69
C PHE A 94 13.85 -4.96 18.59
N ASP A 95 14.10 -3.72 18.15
CA ASP A 95 13.28 -3.06 17.13
C ASP A 95 13.41 -3.77 15.77
N ASP A 96 14.63 -4.15 15.36
CA ASP A 96 14.88 -4.91 14.12
C ASP A 96 14.13 -6.25 14.13
N TYR A 97 14.13 -6.95 15.27
CA TYR A 97 13.42 -8.22 15.41
C TYR A 97 11.90 -8.04 15.39
N CYS A 98 11.37 -6.95 15.96
CA CYS A 98 9.95 -6.63 15.85
C CYS A 98 9.52 -6.36 14.41
N GLU A 99 10.35 -5.66 13.62
CA GLU A 99 10.09 -5.41 12.19
C GLU A 99 10.09 -6.71 11.37
N ILE A 100 11.02 -7.62 11.65
CA ILE A 100 11.05 -8.95 11.03
C ILE A 100 9.78 -9.75 11.37
N LEU A 101 9.35 -9.75 12.64
CA LEU A 101 8.12 -10.44 13.06
C LEU A 101 6.88 -9.85 12.40
N GLU A 102 6.82 -8.52 12.23
CA GLU A 102 5.72 -7.84 11.54
C GLU A 102 5.66 -8.25 10.07
N THR A 103 6.81 -8.28 9.40
CA THR A 103 6.91 -8.77 8.02
C THR A 103 6.38 -10.20 7.90
N TYR A 104 6.74 -11.10 8.83
CA TYR A 104 6.20 -12.46 8.82
C TYR A 104 4.70 -12.51 9.12
N ARG A 105 4.21 -11.70 10.04
CA ARG A 105 2.78 -11.61 10.37
C ARG A 105 1.96 -11.18 9.15
N VAL A 106 2.37 -10.12 8.45
CA VAL A 106 1.70 -9.63 7.24
C VAL A 106 1.67 -10.72 6.16
N ARG A 107 2.79 -11.40 5.92
CA ARG A 107 2.84 -12.51 4.93
C ARG A 107 1.90 -13.67 5.32
N ARG A 108 1.78 -13.98 6.61
CA ARG A 108 0.80 -14.98 7.10
C ARG A 108 -0.63 -14.50 6.90
N ALA A 109 -0.93 -13.24 7.18
CA ALA A 109 -2.25 -12.65 6.97
C ALA A 109 -2.67 -12.71 5.48
N VAL A 110 -1.76 -12.37 4.56
CA VAL A 110 -1.99 -12.51 3.11
C VAL A 110 -2.31 -13.96 2.74
N THR A 111 -1.51 -14.90 3.24
CA THR A 111 -1.70 -16.34 2.94
C THR A 111 -3.07 -16.82 3.45
N GLN A 112 -3.47 -16.40 4.65
CA GLN A 112 -4.78 -16.76 5.22
C GLN A 112 -5.94 -16.14 4.44
N ALA A 113 -5.82 -14.87 4.02
CA ALA A 113 -6.83 -14.22 3.20
C ALA A 113 -7.00 -14.95 1.86
N ALA A 114 -5.89 -15.29 1.19
CA ALA A 114 -5.91 -16.04 -0.06
C ALA A 114 -6.56 -17.42 0.09
N HIS A 115 -6.23 -18.18 1.15
CA HIS A 115 -6.89 -19.46 1.43
C HIS A 115 -8.39 -19.30 1.65
N ARG A 116 -8.83 -18.30 2.43
CA ARG A 116 -10.27 -18.04 2.65
C ARG A 116 -10.99 -17.69 1.35
N MET A 117 -10.34 -16.92 0.46
CA MET A 117 -10.90 -16.60 -0.86
C MET A 117 -11.04 -17.85 -1.73
N LEU A 118 -10.03 -18.72 -1.74
CA LEU A 118 -10.07 -19.98 -2.48
C LEU A 118 -11.18 -20.91 -1.96
N GLU A 119 -11.29 -21.06 -0.63
CA GLU A 119 -12.38 -21.81 -0.01
C GLU A 119 -13.75 -21.24 -0.34
N LEU A 120 -13.87 -19.91 -0.40
CA LEU A 120 -15.12 -19.24 -0.75
C LEU A 120 -15.49 -19.46 -2.22
N ALA A 121 -14.51 -19.43 -3.12
CA ALA A 121 -14.72 -19.67 -4.56
C ALA A 121 -15.18 -21.11 -4.86
N GLY A 122 -14.81 -22.08 -4.00
CA GLY A 122 -15.26 -23.47 -4.12
C GLY A 122 -16.67 -23.74 -3.58
N LYS A 123 -17.36 -22.75 -3.01
CA LYS A 123 -18.72 -22.91 -2.48
C LYS A 123 -19.77 -22.57 -3.53
N ASP A 124 -20.83 -23.36 -3.57
CA ASP A 124 -22.02 -23.07 -4.38
C ASP A 124 -22.90 -22.03 -3.68
N ILE A 125 -22.54 -20.76 -3.84
CA ILE A 125 -23.24 -19.60 -3.29
C ILE A 125 -23.53 -18.57 -4.38
N GLY A 126 -24.59 -17.79 -4.20
CA GLY A 126 -25.00 -16.77 -5.18
C GLY A 126 -23.98 -15.63 -5.32
N ARG A 127 -23.91 -15.02 -6.51
CA ARG A 127 -22.98 -13.92 -6.84
C ARG A 127 -22.95 -12.79 -5.80
N ALA A 128 -24.12 -12.37 -5.32
CA ALA A 128 -24.22 -11.27 -4.35
C ALA A 128 -23.59 -11.65 -2.99
N GLU A 129 -23.83 -12.88 -2.53
CA GLU A 129 -23.26 -13.38 -1.27
C GLU A 129 -21.74 -13.59 -1.39
N LEU A 130 -21.28 -14.11 -2.53
CA LEU A 130 -19.86 -14.26 -2.84
C LEU A 130 -19.13 -12.92 -2.78
N ALA A 131 -19.71 -11.87 -3.38
CA ALA A 131 -19.15 -10.52 -3.35
C ALA A 131 -19.06 -9.94 -1.92
N THR A 132 -20.13 -10.11 -1.12
CA THR A 132 -20.14 -9.65 0.28
C THR A 132 -19.09 -10.37 1.12
N LYS A 133 -19.02 -11.70 1.06
CA LYS A 133 -18.04 -12.48 1.84
C LYS A 133 -16.60 -12.22 1.41
N THR A 134 -16.37 -11.98 0.12
CA THR A 134 -15.04 -11.59 -0.39
C THR A 134 -14.63 -10.24 0.20
N ARG A 135 -15.54 -9.27 0.23
CA ARG A 135 -15.31 -7.96 0.84
C ARG A 135 -14.98 -8.09 2.32
N GLU A 136 -15.70 -8.91 3.08
CA GLU A 136 -15.41 -9.17 4.50
C GLU A 136 -14.03 -9.78 4.76
N ILE A 137 -13.49 -10.55 3.80
CA ILE A 137 -12.13 -11.11 3.90
C ILE A 137 -11.09 -10.02 3.66
N ILE A 138 -11.31 -9.18 2.64
CA ILE A 138 -10.43 -8.06 2.30
C ILE A 138 -10.44 -7.02 3.44
N ASP A 139 -11.61 -6.67 3.96
CA ASP A 139 -11.74 -5.66 5.01
C ASP A 139 -10.97 -6.07 6.27
N ARG A 140 -11.15 -7.32 6.73
CA ARG A 140 -10.38 -7.87 7.86
C ARG A 140 -8.87 -7.88 7.61
N PHE A 141 -8.44 -8.25 6.41
CA PHE A 141 -7.04 -8.19 6.04
C PHE A 141 -6.50 -6.76 6.10
N THR A 142 -7.30 -5.79 5.66
CA THR A 142 -6.94 -4.37 5.66
C THR A 142 -6.71 -3.86 7.08
N ASP A 143 -7.62 -4.19 8.00
CA ASP A 143 -7.53 -3.81 9.42
C ASP A 143 -6.35 -4.49 10.14
N ASP A 144 -5.98 -5.69 9.69
CA ASP A 144 -4.83 -6.41 10.22
C ASP A 144 -3.50 -5.83 9.71
N VAL A 145 -3.44 -5.18 8.55
CA VAL A 145 -2.20 -4.64 7.96
C VAL A 145 -1.94 -3.19 8.36
N THR A 146 -2.94 -2.45 8.87
CA THR A 146 -2.75 -1.08 9.36
C THR A 146 -2.04 -1.06 10.72
N VAL A 147 -0.70 -1.00 10.67
CA VAL A 147 0.18 -0.55 11.75
C VAL A 147 0.94 0.68 11.25
N GLY A 148 0.50 1.86 11.69
CA GLY A 148 1.21 3.13 11.52
C GLY A 148 1.13 3.75 10.12
N ASP A 149 0.48 4.91 10.01
CA ASP A 149 0.58 6.03 9.04
C ASP A 149 1.41 5.95 7.73
N THR A 150 1.61 4.80 7.09
CA THR A 150 2.33 4.77 5.80
C THR A 150 1.77 3.67 4.92
N ILE A 151 1.02 4.12 3.91
CA ILE A 151 0.27 3.35 2.91
C ILE A 151 -0.97 2.70 3.54
N THR A 152 -2.06 3.46 3.54
CA THR A 152 -3.36 3.00 3.99
C THR A 152 -3.72 1.71 3.25
N GLY A 153 -4.19 0.70 3.98
CA GLY A 153 -4.80 -0.47 3.35
C GLY A 153 -6.00 -0.09 2.46
N GLU A 154 -6.55 1.11 2.60
CA GLU A 154 -7.45 1.75 1.64
C GLU A 154 -6.80 1.95 0.26
N ALA A 155 -5.58 2.48 0.17
CA ALA A 155 -4.88 2.62 -1.11
C ALA A 155 -4.63 1.26 -1.78
N PHE A 156 -4.30 0.22 -0.99
CA PHE A 156 -4.14 -1.13 -1.50
C PHE A 156 -5.46 -1.77 -1.94
N ARG A 157 -6.54 -1.53 -1.17
CA ARG A 157 -7.91 -1.95 -1.50
C ARG A 157 -8.39 -1.28 -2.78
N ASP A 158 -8.21 0.03 -2.89
CA ASP A 158 -8.60 0.83 -4.06
C ASP A 158 -7.83 0.37 -5.30
N LEU A 159 -6.52 0.08 -5.16
CA LEU A 159 -5.71 -0.45 -6.25
C LEU A 159 -6.21 -1.81 -6.73
N ILE A 160 -6.53 -2.74 -5.82
CA ILE A 160 -7.05 -4.07 -6.19
C ILE A 160 -8.44 -3.97 -6.82
N VAL A 161 -9.32 -3.13 -6.26
CA VAL A 161 -10.67 -2.93 -6.80
C VAL A 161 -10.61 -2.31 -8.19
N GLN A 162 -9.76 -1.29 -8.40
CA GLN A 162 -9.54 -0.70 -9.71
C GLN A 162 -8.97 -1.74 -10.68
N ALA A 163 -7.92 -2.46 -10.32
CA ALA A 163 -7.31 -3.48 -11.18
C ALA A 163 -8.26 -4.64 -11.54
N ALA A 164 -9.19 -4.99 -10.66
CA ALA A 164 -10.18 -6.03 -10.91
C ALA A 164 -11.37 -5.55 -11.77
N GLN A 165 -11.61 -4.24 -11.82
CA GLN A 165 -12.74 -3.63 -12.53
C GLN A 165 -12.35 -2.98 -13.86
N SER A 166 -11.08 -2.64 -14.06
CA SER A 166 -10.62 -1.90 -15.23
C SER A 166 -10.27 -2.81 -16.40
N VAL A 167 -10.79 -2.47 -17.58
CA VAL A 167 -10.38 -3.01 -18.90
C VAL A 167 -9.21 -2.19 -19.48
N HIS A 168 -8.81 -1.12 -18.78
CA HIS A 168 -7.85 -0.11 -19.21
C HIS A 168 -6.78 0.17 -18.12
N PRO A 169 -5.63 0.79 -18.48
CA PRO A 169 -4.57 1.15 -17.53
C PRO A 169 -5.10 2.02 -16.38
N LEU A 170 -4.47 1.87 -15.21
CA LEU A 170 -4.85 2.57 -13.97
C LEU A 170 -4.57 4.09 -14.01
N GLY A 171 -3.72 4.56 -14.94
CA GLY A 171 -3.37 5.97 -15.10
C GLY A 171 -4.15 6.70 -16.20
N TYR A 172 -4.11 8.03 -16.16
CA TYR A 172 -4.63 8.88 -17.23
C TYR A 172 -3.75 8.75 -18.47
N SER A 173 -4.30 8.27 -19.59
CA SER A 173 -3.56 8.17 -20.86
C SER A 173 -2.87 9.49 -21.22
N THR A 174 -1.61 9.40 -21.60
CA THR A 174 -0.85 10.52 -22.18
C THR A 174 -1.23 10.75 -23.64
N GLY A 175 -1.86 9.76 -24.28
CA GLY A 175 -2.13 9.76 -25.71
C GLY A 175 -0.96 9.35 -26.58
N ILE A 176 0.14 8.93 -25.97
CA ILE A 176 1.33 8.39 -26.63
C ILE A 176 1.44 6.93 -26.20
N PRO A 177 1.05 5.97 -27.07
CA PRO A 177 0.97 4.55 -26.71
C PRO A 177 2.27 4.02 -26.09
N GLU A 178 3.42 4.42 -26.62
CA GLU A 178 4.72 3.97 -26.14
C GLU A 178 5.00 4.41 -24.70
N ILE A 179 4.51 5.59 -24.31
CA ILE A 179 4.62 6.09 -22.94
C ILE A 179 3.59 5.39 -22.05
N ASP A 180 2.36 5.25 -22.52
CA ASP A 180 1.29 4.60 -21.76
C ASP A 180 1.59 3.12 -21.49
N ASP A 181 2.21 2.41 -22.44
CA ASP A 181 2.63 1.01 -22.28
C ASP A 181 3.78 0.86 -21.27
N LEU A 182 4.66 1.86 -21.16
CA LEU A 182 5.81 1.82 -20.24
C LEU A 182 5.43 2.11 -18.79
N GLN A 183 4.51 3.05 -18.54
CA GLN A 183 4.17 3.49 -17.18
C GLN A 183 2.69 3.36 -16.80
N GLY A 184 1.84 2.86 -17.70
CA GLY A 184 0.40 2.72 -17.45
C GLY A 184 -0.37 4.04 -17.50
N GLY A 185 0.18 5.07 -18.14
CA GLY A 185 -0.34 6.44 -18.15
C GLY A 185 0.18 7.32 -17.00
N LEU A 186 -0.48 8.44 -16.74
CA LEU A 186 -0.18 9.34 -15.63
C LEU A 186 -0.92 8.88 -14.37
N GLU A 187 -0.17 8.49 -13.34
CA GLU A 187 -0.75 7.97 -12.10
C GLU A 187 -1.53 9.05 -11.32
N PRO A 188 -2.77 8.76 -10.87
CA PRO A 188 -3.52 9.68 -10.01
C PRO A 188 -2.78 9.98 -8.71
N GLY A 189 -2.68 11.25 -8.34
CA GLY A 189 -2.00 11.69 -7.11
C GLY A 189 -0.48 11.81 -7.20
N SER A 190 0.12 11.48 -8.35
CA SER A 190 1.55 11.65 -8.58
C SER A 190 1.91 13.00 -9.23
N VAL A 191 3.17 13.41 -9.09
CA VAL A 191 3.73 14.59 -9.78
C VAL A 191 4.61 14.13 -10.94
N ASN A 192 4.14 14.37 -12.17
CA ASN A 192 4.85 14.00 -13.39
C ASN A 192 5.63 15.20 -13.95
N VAL A 193 6.95 15.08 -14.07
CA VAL A 193 7.83 16.17 -14.50
C VAL A 193 8.38 15.89 -15.90
N ILE A 194 8.07 16.78 -16.85
CA ILE A 194 8.67 16.76 -18.19
C ILE A 194 9.81 17.77 -18.22
N ALA A 195 11.05 17.28 -18.35
CA ALA A 195 12.24 18.10 -18.52
C ALA A 195 12.75 17.99 -19.96
N ALA A 196 12.98 19.13 -20.61
CA ALA A 196 13.51 19.18 -21.98
C ALA A 196 14.23 20.51 -22.22
N LEU A 197 15.16 20.53 -23.17
CA LEU A 197 15.87 21.76 -23.57
C LEU A 197 14.89 22.79 -24.19
N PRO A 198 15.16 24.11 -24.10
CA PRO A 198 14.36 25.11 -24.76
C PRO A 198 14.20 24.84 -26.27
N GLY A 199 12.98 25.04 -26.80
CA GLY A 199 12.69 24.85 -28.23
C GLY A 199 12.41 23.41 -28.67
N THR A 200 12.56 22.41 -27.79
CA THR A 200 12.36 20.98 -28.13
C THR A 200 10.90 20.50 -28.12
N GLY A 201 9.94 21.41 -27.94
CA GLY A 201 8.52 21.07 -28.06
C GLY A 201 7.82 20.63 -26.75
N LYS A 202 8.43 20.83 -25.57
CA LYS A 202 7.82 20.53 -24.26
C LYS A 202 6.37 21.04 -24.12
N THR A 203 6.11 22.29 -24.54
CA THR A 203 4.77 22.88 -24.45
C THR A 203 3.80 22.25 -25.46
N LEU A 204 4.28 21.84 -26.63
CA LEU A 204 3.45 21.16 -27.63
C LEU A 204 3.04 19.76 -27.12
N LEU A 205 3.99 19.04 -26.52
CA LEU A 205 3.75 17.75 -25.88
C LEU A 205 2.68 17.86 -24.78
N ALA A 206 2.80 18.85 -23.89
CA ALA A 206 1.82 19.09 -22.83
C ALA A 206 0.42 19.42 -23.39
N LEU A 207 0.33 20.19 -24.48
CA LEU A 207 -0.95 20.49 -25.12
C LEU A 207 -1.57 19.29 -25.83
N ALA A 208 -0.74 18.39 -26.39
CA ALA A 208 -1.21 17.14 -27.00
C ALA A 208 -1.80 16.19 -25.94
N MET A 209 -1.10 16.01 -24.82
CA MET A 209 -1.61 15.24 -23.67
C MET A 209 -2.93 15.81 -23.14
N LEU A 210 -2.99 17.14 -22.95
CA LEU A 210 -4.21 17.81 -22.48
C LEU A 210 -5.37 17.61 -23.45
N ARG A 211 -5.13 17.73 -24.76
CA ARG A 211 -6.15 17.50 -25.79
C ARG A 211 -6.75 16.10 -25.68
N ARG A 212 -5.91 15.07 -25.55
CA ARG A 212 -6.34 13.67 -25.41
C ARG A 212 -7.24 13.51 -24.18
N GLN A 213 -6.80 14.02 -23.03
CA GLN A 213 -7.51 13.92 -21.77
C GLN A 213 -8.88 14.62 -21.79
N VAL A 214 -8.96 15.81 -22.42
CA VAL A 214 -10.19 16.60 -22.47
C VAL A 214 -11.16 16.06 -23.53
N LEU A 215 -10.69 15.84 -24.76
CA LEU A 215 -11.57 15.53 -25.90
C LEU A 215 -11.94 14.05 -25.98
N GLU A 216 -10.99 13.15 -25.72
CA GLU A 216 -11.22 11.71 -25.91
C GLU A 216 -11.64 11.02 -24.61
N GLN A 217 -11.17 11.51 -23.46
CA GLN A 217 -11.45 10.90 -22.16
C GLN A 217 -12.45 11.68 -21.29
N GLY A 218 -12.82 12.90 -21.70
CA GLY A 218 -13.84 13.72 -21.02
C GLY A 218 -13.39 14.31 -19.68
N TYR A 219 -12.09 14.34 -19.39
CA TYR A 219 -11.57 14.90 -18.14
C TYR A 219 -11.57 16.43 -18.13
N ARG A 220 -11.74 17.00 -16.94
CA ARG A 220 -11.58 18.43 -16.70
C ARG A 220 -10.14 18.71 -16.32
N VAL A 221 -9.43 19.50 -17.14
CA VAL A 221 -8.00 19.78 -16.95
C VAL A 221 -7.77 21.27 -16.68
N GLY A 222 -7.00 21.58 -15.65
CA GLY A 222 -6.47 22.94 -15.42
C GLY A 222 -5.11 23.11 -16.09
N PHE A 223 -4.95 24.17 -16.88
CA PHE A 223 -3.68 24.48 -17.55
C PHE A 223 -3.13 25.83 -17.09
N ILE A 224 -1.93 25.82 -16.52
CA ILE A 224 -1.24 27.03 -16.06
C ILE A 224 0.05 27.17 -16.87
N SER A 225 0.23 28.31 -17.53
CA SER A 225 1.47 28.65 -18.22
C SER A 225 2.08 29.92 -17.67
N LEU A 226 3.36 29.86 -17.33
CA LEU A 226 4.13 30.98 -16.81
C LEU A 226 5.02 31.63 -17.87
N GLU A 227 5.22 30.98 -19.02
CA GLU A 227 6.12 31.43 -20.08
C GLU A 227 5.37 32.07 -21.26
N MET A 228 4.13 31.63 -21.51
CA MET A 228 3.36 32.04 -22.67
C MET A 228 2.04 32.71 -22.28
N SER A 229 1.66 33.73 -23.05
CA SER A 229 0.34 34.34 -22.90
C SER A 229 -0.79 33.38 -23.30
N PRO A 230 -1.99 33.50 -22.71
CA PRO A 230 -3.16 32.70 -23.08
C PRO A 230 -3.46 32.72 -24.59
N ARG A 231 -3.27 33.88 -25.24
CA ARG A 231 -3.43 34.02 -26.69
C ARG A 231 -2.43 33.16 -27.46
N ALA A 232 -1.16 33.13 -27.06
CA ALA A 232 -0.14 32.35 -27.74
C ALA A 232 -0.38 30.84 -27.61
N ILE A 233 -0.89 30.39 -26.46
CA ILE A 233 -1.31 29.00 -26.24
C ILE A 233 -2.54 28.66 -27.09
N GLY A 234 -3.57 29.51 -27.04
CA GLY A 234 -4.80 29.35 -27.80
C GLY A 234 -4.54 29.26 -29.31
N THR A 235 -3.66 30.11 -29.85
CA THR A 235 -3.26 30.02 -31.26
C THR A 235 -2.56 28.70 -31.57
N ARG A 236 -1.67 28.20 -30.72
CA ARG A 236 -1.00 26.90 -30.95
C ARG A 236 -1.98 25.74 -30.91
N HIS A 237 -2.91 25.75 -29.96
CA HIS A 237 -3.94 24.73 -29.86
C HIS A 237 -4.86 24.77 -31.09
N PHE A 238 -5.30 25.96 -31.51
CA PHE A 238 -6.11 26.14 -32.71
C PHE A 238 -5.38 25.64 -33.97
N CYS A 239 -4.13 26.04 -34.20
CA CYS A 239 -3.32 25.53 -35.30
C CYS A 239 -3.21 23.99 -35.29
N ALA A 240 -3.00 23.39 -34.11
CA ALA A 240 -2.89 21.94 -33.96
C ALA A 240 -4.22 21.20 -34.18
N LEU A 241 -5.37 21.82 -33.88
CA LEU A 241 -6.69 21.26 -34.17
C LEU A 241 -6.99 21.30 -35.67
N MET A 242 -6.67 22.42 -36.32
CA MET A 242 -7.02 22.66 -37.72
C MET A 242 -5.97 22.16 -38.72
N GLY A 243 -4.82 21.66 -38.24
CA GLY A 243 -3.71 21.26 -39.11
C GLY A 243 -3.07 22.42 -39.88
N ILE A 244 -3.15 23.64 -39.36
CA ILE A 244 -2.70 24.86 -40.05
C ILE A 244 -1.32 25.27 -39.53
N ASP A 245 -0.39 25.58 -40.43
CA ASP A 245 0.89 26.17 -40.05
C ASP A 245 0.71 27.55 -39.41
N ARG A 246 1.42 27.78 -38.30
CA ARG A 246 1.31 29.04 -37.56
C ARG A 246 1.81 30.20 -38.41
N GLY A 247 2.89 30.03 -39.16
CA GLY A 247 3.40 31.07 -40.07
C GLY A 247 2.36 31.44 -41.12
N GLU A 248 1.71 30.45 -41.72
CA GLU A 248 0.61 30.65 -42.67
C GLU A 248 -0.57 31.42 -42.05
N LEU A 249 -1.00 31.07 -40.84
CA LEU A 249 -2.07 31.79 -40.13
C LEU A 249 -1.78 33.29 -39.97
N TYR A 250 -0.52 33.66 -39.68
CA TYR A 250 -0.14 35.06 -39.47
C TYR A 250 0.24 35.80 -40.76
N THR A 251 0.63 35.10 -41.83
CA THR A 251 1.12 35.72 -43.07
C THR A 251 0.08 35.76 -44.18
N ARG A 252 -0.79 34.74 -44.27
CA ARG A 252 -1.77 34.57 -45.35
C ARG A 252 -3.22 34.61 -44.87
N GLY A 253 -3.44 34.56 -43.55
CA GLY A 253 -4.76 34.37 -42.96
C GLY A 253 -5.29 32.95 -43.22
N TRP A 254 -6.46 32.64 -42.67
CA TRP A 254 -7.12 31.36 -42.90
C TRP A 254 -8.16 31.48 -44.01
N ARG A 255 -8.03 30.68 -45.10
CA ARG A 255 -8.96 30.67 -46.24
C ARG A 255 -9.93 29.50 -46.14
N THR A 256 -11.20 29.79 -46.41
CA THR A 256 -12.40 29.11 -45.90
C THR A 256 -12.84 27.83 -46.62
N GLU A 257 -12.12 27.35 -47.64
CA GLU A 257 -12.51 26.10 -48.32
C GLU A 257 -12.41 24.87 -47.40
N ALA A 258 -11.59 24.94 -46.34
CA ALA A 258 -11.42 23.86 -45.37
C ALA A 258 -12.45 23.84 -44.23
N PHE A 259 -13.29 24.88 -44.07
CA PHE A 259 -14.22 24.99 -42.92
C PHE A 259 -15.51 24.17 -43.12
N GLU A 260 -15.93 23.93 -44.37
CA GLU A 260 -17.20 23.26 -44.68
C GLU A 260 -17.17 21.74 -44.45
N ASP A 261 -16.00 21.11 -44.49
CA ASP A 261 -15.86 19.66 -44.30
C ASP A 261 -15.67 19.26 -42.83
N THR A 262 -15.17 20.13 -41.95
CA THR A 262 -14.89 19.77 -40.54
C THR A 262 -16.05 20.04 -39.57
N ALA A 263 -17.12 20.71 -40.01
CA ALA A 263 -18.28 21.03 -39.17
C ALA A 263 -19.39 19.96 -39.24
N LYS A 264 -19.14 18.82 -39.90
CA LYS A 264 -20.13 17.75 -40.12
C LYS A 264 -19.92 16.45 -39.33
N ASP A 265 -18.85 16.32 -38.56
CA ASP A 265 -18.58 15.14 -37.71
C ASP A 265 -18.40 15.49 -36.23
#